data_AF-A0A524JAM0-F1
#
_entry.id   AF-A0A524JAM0-F1
#
_cell.length_a   1.000
_cell.length_b   1.000
_cell.length_c   1.000
_cell.angle_alpha   90.00
_cell.angle_beta   90.00
_cell.angle_gamma   90.00
#
_symmetry.space_group_name_H-M   'P 1'
#
loop_
_entity.id
_entity.type
_entity.pdbx_description
1 polymer ?
#
loop_
_entity_poly.entity_id
_entity_poly.type
_entity_poly.pdbx_seq_one_letter_code
_entity_poly.pdbx_strand_id
1 'polypeptide(L)'
;MDALTTNSISLFALTGIPEIKPGDDLVQIILDALHRSADQLQDGDVIVVTQKIVSKSEGCAVDLEAVTPSQQACDLAEEVGKDPRLVEVILQESRSVVRKRPGTLIMETHHGWICANAGVDRSNVTDPEHNIILT
;
A
#
# COMPACT_ATOMS: atom_id res chain seq x y z
N MET A 1 -24.68 36.34 21.52
CA MET A 1 -25.30 35.04 21.25
C MET A 1 -24.33 34.36 20.30
N ASP A 2 -23.31 33.72 20.87
CA ASP A 2 -22.29 33.03 20.08
C ASP A 2 -22.97 31.86 19.39
N ALA A 3 -23.07 31.95 18.06
CA ALA A 3 -23.51 30.83 17.26
C ALA A 3 -22.58 29.67 17.60
N LEU A 4 -23.15 28.57 18.12
CA LEU A 4 -22.45 27.31 18.27
C LEU A 4 -21.88 26.97 16.89
N THR A 5 -20.58 27.17 16.70
CA THR A 5 -19.87 26.67 15.53
C THR A 5 -19.92 25.16 15.64
N THR A 6 -20.90 24.55 14.98
CA THR A 6 -20.96 23.11 14.83
C THR A 6 -19.82 22.72 13.91
N ASN A 7 -18.74 22.19 14.48
CA ASN A 7 -17.67 21.59 13.68
C ASN A 7 -18.27 20.42 12.90
N SER A 8 -18.24 20.50 11.57
CA SER A 8 -18.71 19.44 10.67
C SER A 8 -17.58 18.95 9.79
N ILE A 9 -17.56 17.65 9.52
CA ILE A 9 -16.66 17.03 8.54
C ILE A 9 -17.53 16.45 7.43
N SER A 10 -17.08 16.62 6.18
CA SER A 10 -17.67 15.98 5.00
C SER A 10 -16.63 15.11 4.31
N LEU A 11 -17.05 13.96 3.79
CA LEU A 11 -16.18 13.03 3.06
C LEU A 11 -16.79 12.76 1.70
N PHE A 12 -15.98 12.89 0.66
CA PHE A 12 -16.39 12.69 -0.73
C PHE A 12 -15.49 11.63 -1.37
N ALA A 13 -16.10 10.66 -2.05
CA ALA A 13 -15.36 9.70 -2.83
C ALA A 13 -15.06 10.28 -4.21
N LEU A 14 -13.78 10.37 -4.57
CA LEU A 14 -13.38 10.81 -5.90
C LEU A 14 -13.59 9.66 -6.90
N THR A 15 -14.48 9.86 -7.87
CA THR A 15 -14.82 8.86 -8.88
C THR A 15 -14.07 9.11 -10.19
N GLY A 16 -14.02 8.11 -11.08
CA GLY A 16 -13.39 8.26 -12.39
C GLY A 16 -11.86 8.28 -12.35
N ILE A 17 -11.26 7.71 -11.30
CA ILE A 17 -9.83 7.36 -11.26
C ILE A 17 -9.62 6.09 -12.10
N PRO A 18 -8.72 6.09 -13.10
CA PRO A 18 -8.44 4.91 -13.93
C PRO A 18 -7.63 3.85 -13.16
N GLU A 19 -7.44 2.69 -13.78
CA GLU A 19 -6.45 1.72 -13.32
C GLU A 19 -5.05 2.32 -13.43
N ILE A 20 -4.36 2.43 -12.30
CA ILE A 20 -3.03 3.04 -12.21
C ILE A 20 -1.96 2.08 -12.72
N LYS A 21 -1.04 2.61 -13.51
CA LYS A 21 0.09 1.90 -14.11
C LYS A 21 1.43 2.50 -13.68
N PRO A 22 2.53 1.75 -13.81
CA PRO A 22 3.88 2.29 -13.60
C PRO A 22 4.13 3.54 -14.45
N GLY A 23 4.59 4.60 -13.81
CA GLY A 23 4.90 5.90 -14.42
C GLY A 23 3.72 6.87 -14.54
N ASP A 24 2.51 6.50 -14.11
CA ASP A 24 1.36 7.41 -14.12
C ASP A 24 1.56 8.61 -13.18
N ASP A 25 1.22 9.82 -13.66
CA ASP A 25 1.20 11.02 -12.84
C ASP A 25 -0.10 11.06 -12.00
N LEU A 26 0.01 10.62 -10.75
CA LEU A 26 -1.12 10.60 -9.82
C LEU A 26 -1.70 11.99 -9.56
N VAL A 27 -0.87 13.04 -9.55
CA VAL A 27 -1.33 14.40 -9.29
C VAL A 27 -2.25 14.84 -10.44
N GLN A 28 -1.79 14.67 -11.68
CA GLN A 28 -2.59 15.01 -12.85
C GLN A 28 -3.88 14.18 -12.92
N ILE A 29 -3.82 12.88 -12.62
CA ILE A 29 -5.00 12.00 -12.60
C ILE A 29 -6.04 12.46 -11.57
N ILE A 30 -5.60 12.82 -10.36
CA ILE A 30 -6.48 13.31 -9.29
C ILE A 30 -7.09 14.65 -9.68
N LEU A 31 -6.29 15.59 -10.21
CA LEU A 31 -6.78 16.89 -10.69
C LEU A 31 -7.80 16.73 -11.81
N ASP A 32 -7.56 15.84 -12.76
CA ASP A 32 -8.49 15.57 -13.86
C ASP A 32 -9.81 14.97 -13.36
N ALA A 33 -9.77 14.10 -12.35
CA ALA A 33 -10.98 13.57 -11.72
C ALA A 33 -11.75 14.64 -10.95
N LEU A 34 -11.05 15.53 -10.24
CA LEU A 34 -11.66 16.66 -9.53
C LEU A 34 -12.32 17.64 -10.50
N HIS A 35 -11.66 17.97 -11.63
CA HIS A 35 -12.25 18.84 -12.65
C HIS A 35 -13.52 18.26 -13.29
N ARG A 36 -13.65 16.93 -13.34
CA ARG A 36 -14.87 16.25 -13.82
C ARG A 36 -15.96 16.20 -12.77
N SER A 37 -15.60 16.19 -11.49
CA SER A 37 -16.55 16.36 -10.41
C SER A 37 -17.02 17.83 -10.35
N ALA A 38 -18.25 18.07 -9.88
CA ALA A 38 -18.70 19.44 -9.61
C ALA A 38 -18.03 20.04 -8.35
N ASP A 39 -17.19 19.25 -7.67
CA ASP A 39 -16.56 19.57 -6.42
C ASP A 39 -15.22 20.27 -6.67
N GLN A 40 -15.06 21.47 -6.10
CA GLN A 40 -13.80 22.20 -6.11
C GLN A 40 -13.11 22.03 -4.76
N LEU A 41 -11.81 21.74 -4.77
CA LEU A 41 -11.00 21.75 -3.55
C LEU A 41 -11.02 23.15 -2.92
N GLN A 42 -11.23 23.18 -1.62
CA GLN A 42 -11.17 24.38 -0.80
C GLN A 42 -9.88 24.40 0.01
N ASP A 43 -9.49 25.60 0.45
CA ASP A 43 -8.36 25.73 1.36
C ASP A 43 -8.64 24.96 2.66
N GLY A 44 -7.68 24.13 3.07
CA GLY A 44 -7.81 23.23 4.22
C GLY A 44 -8.38 21.85 3.91
N ASP A 45 -8.79 21.56 2.67
CA ASP A 45 -9.18 20.20 2.27
C ASP A 45 -8.00 19.22 2.34
N VAL A 46 -8.32 17.95 2.61
CA VAL A 46 -7.34 16.86 2.70
C VAL A 46 -7.65 15.81 1.64
N ILE A 47 -6.69 15.56 0.76
CA ILE A 47 -6.75 14.43 -0.18
C ILE A 47 -6.17 13.19 0.50
N VAL A 48 -6.97 12.13 0.56
CA VAL A 48 -6.54 10.85 1.09
C VAL A 48 -6.42 9.86 -0.05
N VAL A 49 -5.21 9.31 -0.23
CA VAL A 49 -4.92 8.26 -1.21
C VAL A 49 -4.53 6.97 -0.50
N THR A 50 -4.83 5.83 -1.13
CA THR A 50 -4.32 4.54 -0.64
C THR A 50 -2.86 4.38 -1.08
N GLN A 51 -2.06 3.67 -0.29
CA GLN A 51 -0.67 3.36 -0.66
C GLN A 51 -0.60 2.60 -2.00
N LYS A 52 -1.59 1.74 -2.29
CA LYS A 52 -1.60 0.88 -3.49
C LYS A 52 -1.42 1.66 -4.80
N ILE A 53 -2.09 2.79 -4.95
CA ILE A 53 -1.99 3.57 -6.19
C ILE A 53 -0.63 4.26 -6.30
N VAL A 54 -0.03 4.64 -5.17
CA VAL A 54 1.33 5.18 -5.10
C VAL A 54 2.32 4.10 -5.54
N SER A 55 2.28 2.92 -4.92
CA SER A 55 3.15 1.79 -5.28
C SER A 55 3.03 1.38 -6.74
N LYS A 56 1.81 1.39 -7.31
CA LYS A 56 1.61 1.11 -8.74
C LYS A 56 2.25 2.18 -9.62
N SER A 57 2.05 3.46 -9.32
CA SER A 57 2.63 4.56 -10.08
C SER A 57 4.16 4.58 -10.02
N GLU A 58 4.74 4.21 -8.88
CA GLU A 58 6.18 4.15 -8.67
C GLU A 58 6.82 2.86 -9.23
N GLY A 59 6.02 1.91 -9.71
CA GLY A 59 6.52 0.65 -10.29
C GLY A 59 6.98 -0.36 -9.25
N CYS A 60 6.48 -0.28 -8.01
CA CYS A 60 6.84 -1.14 -6.87
C CYS A 60 6.18 -2.54 -6.92
N ALA A 61 5.93 -3.06 -8.12
CA ALA A 61 5.41 -4.41 -8.31
C ALA A 61 6.57 -5.41 -8.32
N VAL A 62 6.50 -6.43 -7.47
CA VAL A 62 7.51 -7.49 -7.38
C VAL A 62 6.89 -8.82 -7.79
N ASP A 63 7.45 -9.45 -8.81
CA ASP A 63 7.14 -10.83 -9.16
C ASP A 63 7.85 -11.78 -8.19
N LEU A 64 7.09 -12.51 -7.36
CA LEU A 64 7.66 -13.43 -6.40
C LEU A 64 8.41 -14.60 -7.08
N GLU A 65 8.14 -14.94 -8.35
CA GLU A 65 8.90 -15.98 -9.04
C GLU A 65 10.36 -15.57 -9.33
N ALA A 66 10.61 -14.27 -9.48
CA ALA A 66 11.94 -13.72 -9.68
C ALA A 66 12.74 -13.57 -8.37
N VAL A 67 12.11 -13.77 -7.20
CA VAL A 67 12.74 -13.58 -5.89
C VAL A 67 13.49 -14.84 -5.48
N THR A 68 14.79 -14.70 -5.18
CA THR A 68 15.59 -15.74 -4.52
C THR A 68 15.62 -15.48 -3.02
N PRO A 69 14.98 -16.32 -2.19
CA PRO A 69 14.91 -16.07 -0.75
C PRO A 69 16.25 -16.33 -0.06
N SER A 70 16.59 -15.49 0.91
CA SER A 70 17.73 -15.69 1.80
C SER A 70 17.48 -16.83 2.79
N GLN A 71 18.55 -17.34 3.42
CA GLN A 71 18.40 -18.34 4.49
C GLN A 71 17.54 -17.81 5.65
N GLN A 72 17.71 -16.53 6.01
CA GLN A 72 16.90 -15.88 7.04
C GLN A 72 15.41 -15.87 6.66
N ALA A 73 15.09 -15.60 5.39
CA ALA A 73 13.72 -15.64 4.91
C ALA A 73 13.15 -17.05 4.94
N CYS A 74 13.92 -18.07 4.54
CA CYS A 74 13.54 -19.48 4.63
C CYS A 74 13.22 -19.91 6.07
N ASP A 75 14.11 -19.63 7.02
CA ASP A 75 13.94 -20.00 8.42
C ASP A 75 12.69 -19.33 9.03
N LEU A 76 12.51 -18.03 8.75
CA LEU A 76 11.35 -17.29 9.25
C LEU A 76 10.04 -17.77 8.60
N ALA A 77 10.08 -18.09 7.30
CA ALA A 77 8.94 -18.59 6.55
C ALA A 77 8.45 -19.94 7.05
N GLU A 78 9.35 -20.83 7.45
CA GLU A 78 9.02 -22.11 8.09
C GLU A 78 8.28 -21.87 9.41
N GLU A 79 8.78 -20.98 10.27
CA GLU A 79 8.17 -20.68 11.57
C GLU A 79 6.77 -20.08 11.45
N VAL A 80 6.55 -19.20 10.47
CA VAL A 80 5.26 -18.51 10.30
C VAL A 80 4.35 -19.15 9.24
N GLY A 81 4.79 -20.20 8.55
CA GLY A 81 4.01 -20.88 7.50
C GLY A 81 3.67 -19.97 6.32
N LYS A 82 4.65 -19.27 5.76
CA LYS A 82 4.50 -18.39 4.58
C LYS A 82 5.43 -18.83 3.43
N ASP A 83 5.20 -18.28 2.23
CA ASP A 83 6.14 -18.42 1.11
C ASP A 83 7.46 -17.70 1.45
N PRO A 84 8.63 -18.36 1.39
CA PRO A 84 9.91 -17.72 1.69
C PRO A 84 10.24 -16.54 0.79
N ARG A 85 9.73 -16.52 -0.46
CA ARG A 85 9.91 -15.40 -1.40
C ARG A 85 9.12 -14.16 -0.95
N LEU A 86 7.91 -14.38 -0.44
CA LEU A 86 7.13 -13.30 0.18
C LEU A 86 7.82 -12.78 1.45
N VAL A 87 8.33 -13.69 2.28
CA VAL A 87 9.04 -13.30 3.51
C VAL A 87 10.32 -12.53 3.21
N GLU A 88 11.03 -12.88 2.13
CA GLU A 88 12.20 -12.12 1.66
C GLU A 88 11.83 -10.67 1.34
N VAL A 89 10.79 -10.43 0.55
CA VAL A 89 10.36 -9.05 0.22
C VAL A 89 9.88 -8.30 1.46
N ILE A 90 9.13 -8.96 2.36
CA ILE A 90 8.73 -8.38 3.64
C ILE A 90 9.96 -7.95 4.45
N LEU A 91 11.01 -8.79 4.52
CA LEU A 91 12.25 -8.48 5.23
C LEU A 91 13.00 -7.31 4.58
N GLN A 92 13.03 -7.24 3.25
CA GLN A 92 13.66 -6.14 2.51
C GLN A 92 12.99 -4.79 2.80
N GLU A 93 11.68 -4.76 3.01
CA GLU A 93 10.92 -3.55 3.39
C GLU A 93 10.94 -3.23 4.89
N SER A 94 11.67 -4.02 5.68
CA SER A 94 11.65 -3.96 7.15
C SER A 94 13.00 -3.66 7.78
N ARG A 95 12.96 -2.99 8.93
CA ARG A 95 14.08 -2.88 9.87
C ARG A 95 14.15 -4.04 10.84
N SER A 96 13.00 -4.47 11.35
CA SER A 96 12.95 -5.46 12.43
C SER A 96 11.65 -6.27 12.42
N VAL A 97 11.71 -7.49 12.96
CA VAL A 97 10.53 -8.29 13.29
C VAL A 97 10.02 -7.86 14.67
N VAL A 98 8.81 -7.32 14.73
CA VAL A 98 8.17 -6.90 15.99
C VAL A 98 7.41 -8.07 16.63
N ARG A 99 6.70 -8.87 15.81
CA ARG A 99 5.99 -10.07 16.26
C ARG A 99 5.91 -11.10 15.15
N LYS A 100 6.18 -12.36 15.48
CA LYS A 100 6.00 -13.51 14.60
C LYS A 100 5.17 -14.61 15.27
N ARG A 101 4.24 -15.21 14.54
CA ARG A 101 3.47 -16.42 14.91
C ARG A 101 3.00 -17.10 13.63
N PRO A 102 2.54 -18.36 13.66
CA PRO A 102 1.93 -19.00 12.49
C PRO A 102 0.87 -18.10 11.83
N GLY A 103 1.05 -17.85 10.52
CA GLY A 103 0.23 -17.00 9.67
C GLY A 103 0.45 -15.48 9.79
N THR A 104 1.18 -14.98 10.80
CA THR A 104 1.30 -13.53 11.07
C THR A 104 2.74 -13.08 11.24
N LEU A 105 3.13 -12.04 10.49
CA LEU A 105 4.33 -11.24 10.71
C LEU A 105 3.93 -9.79 10.93
N ILE A 106 4.34 -9.21 12.04
CA ILE A 106 4.29 -7.78 12.31
C ILE A 106 5.71 -7.26 12.26
N MET A 107 5.93 -6.27 11.41
CA MET A 107 7.24 -5.73 11.09
C MET A 107 7.29 -4.25 11.43
N GLU A 108 8.49 -3.74 11.68
CA GLU A 108 8.78 -2.32 11.63
C GLU A 108 9.34 -1.99 10.25
N THR A 109 8.68 -1.12 9.49
CA THR A 109 9.15 -0.69 8.16
C THR A 109 10.38 0.23 8.26
N HIS A 110 11.05 0.49 7.14
CA HIS A 110 12.13 1.51 7.09
C HIS A 110 11.70 2.91 7.49
N HIS A 111 10.40 3.20 7.43
CA HIS A 111 9.80 4.46 7.86
C HIS A 111 9.46 4.49 9.36
N GLY A 112 9.57 3.35 10.07
CA GLY A 112 9.23 3.22 11.49
C GLY A 112 7.76 2.88 11.75
N TRP A 113 7.01 2.43 10.74
CA TRP A 113 5.63 1.98 10.94
C TRP A 113 5.60 0.54 11.43
N ILE A 114 4.74 0.25 12.40
CA ILE A 114 4.51 -1.11 12.88
C ILE A 114 3.24 -1.64 12.20
N CYS A 115 3.40 -2.56 11.25
CA CYS A 115 2.29 -3.10 10.49
C CYS A 115 2.51 -4.56 10.08
N ALA A 116 1.43 -5.21 9.64
CA ALA A 116 1.51 -6.58 9.14
C ALA A 116 2.30 -6.64 7.83
N ASN A 117 3.19 -7.61 7.70
CA ASN A 117 3.99 -7.88 6.49
C ASN A 117 4.71 -6.62 5.94
N ALA A 118 5.07 -5.66 6.78
CA ALA A 118 5.69 -4.39 6.35
C ALA A 118 4.85 -3.53 5.39
N GLY A 119 3.54 -3.81 5.25
CA GLY A 119 2.67 -3.13 4.28
C GLY A 119 2.64 -3.80 2.90
N VAL A 120 3.44 -4.85 2.68
CA VAL A 120 3.43 -5.63 1.44
C VAL A 120 2.05 -6.23 1.19
N ASP A 121 1.46 -5.88 0.05
CA ASP A 121 0.10 -6.26 -0.34
C ASP A 121 0.11 -7.25 -1.51
N ARG A 122 -0.63 -8.35 -1.35
CA ARG A 122 -0.84 -9.39 -2.38
C ARG A 122 -2.23 -9.30 -3.03
N SER A 123 -3.15 -8.53 -2.46
CA SER A 123 -4.54 -8.47 -2.92
C SER A 123 -4.63 -7.75 -4.26
N ASN A 124 -5.41 -8.27 -5.22
CA ASN A 124 -5.74 -7.64 -6.50
C ASN A 124 -4.61 -7.48 -7.55
N VAL A 125 -3.71 -8.45 -7.67
CA VAL A 125 -3.01 -8.64 -8.95
C VAL A 125 -3.84 -9.62 -9.78
N THR A 126 -4.38 -9.14 -10.90
CA THR A 126 -5.43 -9.79 -11.69
C THR A 126 -4.96 -11.02 -12.49
N ASP A 127 -3.82 -11.58 -12.15
CA ASP A 127 -3.21 -12.68 -12.88
C ASP A 127 -2.90 -13.86 -11.94
N PRO A 128 -3.65 -14.97 -12.01
CA PRO A 128 -3.35 -16.20 -11.28
C PRO A 128 -1.99 -16.81 -11.68
N GLU A 129 -1.44 -16.43 -12.84
CA GLU A 129 -0.16 -16.94 -13.35
C GLU A 129 1.04 -16.14 -12.83
N HIS A 130 0.85 -14.91 -12.34
CA HIS A 130 1.94 -14.07 -11.83
C HIS A 130 1.71 -13.73 -10.36
N ASN A 131 2.55 -14.29 -9.49
CA ASN A 131 2.48 -14.11 -8.04
C ASN A 131 3.05 -12.75 -7.62
N ILE A 132 2.46 -11.66 -8.12
CA ILE A 132 2.93 -10.30 -7.92
C ILE A 132 2.44 -9.76 -6.57
N ILE A 133 3.28 -8.96 -5.93
CA ILE A 133 2.96 -8.16 -4.74
C ILE A 133 3.32 -6.69 -4.99
N LEU A 134 2.76 -5.81 -4.17
CA LEU A 134 3.12 -4.40 -4.11
C LEU A 134 3.84 -4.12 -2.80
N THR A 135 4.99 -3.44 -2.89
CA THR A 135 5.71 -2.90 -1.72
C THR A 135 5.30 -1.46 -1.43
#